data_AF-A0A9D7RKP0-F1
#
_entry.id   AF-A0A9D7RKP0-F1
#
_cell.length_a   1.000
_cell.length_b   1.000
_cell.length_c   1.000
_cell.angle_alpha   90.00
_cell.angle_beta   90.00
_cell.angle_gamma   90.00
#
_symmetry.space_group_name_H-M   'P 1'
#
loop_
_entity.id
_entity.type
_entity.pdbx_description
1 polymer ?
#
loop_
_entity_poly.entity_id
_entity_poly.type
_entity_poly.pdbx_seq_one_letter_code
_entity_poly.pdbx_strand_id
1 'polypeptide(L)'
;MMLTQRYNKPENYDAGLFWGNIFIALICLPWYLQSATPTLEHWALFFILGVIQIGLGYMLFNYGLKRTLAIESVLLAMMEPILNPLWVFIGYGEKPGLWTIVGGR
;
A
#
# COMPACT_ATOMS: atom_id res chain seq x y z
N MET A 1 -13.18 0.10 -3.42
CA MET A 1 -12.26 0.48 -4.53
C MET A 1 -12.27 -0.55 -5.68
N MET A 2 -12.27 -1.86 -5.41
CA MET A 2 -12.33 -2.89 -6.46
C MET A 2 -13.62 -2.89 -7.31
N LEU A 3 -14.77 -2.50 -6.73
CA LEU A 3 -16.04 -2.42 -7.48
C LEU A 3 -16.06 -1.28 -8.52
N THR A 4 -15.38 -0.17 -8.26
CA THR A 4 -15.28 0.98 -9.18
C THR A 4 -14.34 0.70 -10.35
N GLN A 5 -13.33 -0.15 -10.15
CA GLN A 5 -12.43 -0.58 -11.23
C GLN A 5 -13.15 -1.44 -12.28
N ARG A 6 -14.22 -2.16 -11.90
CA ARG A 6 -14.96 -3.01 -12.84
C ARG A 6 -15.78 -2.23 -13.89
N TYR A 7 -16.09 -0.95 -13.61
CA TYR A 7 -16.87 -0.08 -14.49
C TYR A 7 -16.03 0.88 -15.35
N ASN A 8 -14.72 0.95 -15.10
CA ASN A 8 -13.84 1.91 -15.78
C ASN A 8 -12.96 1.20 -16.81
N LYS A 9 -12.75 1.82 -17.98
CA LYS A 9 -11.82 1.29 -18.97
C LYS A 9 -10.40 1.27 -18.39
N PRO A 10 -9.54 0.30 -18.75
CA PRO A 10 -8.21 0.15 -18.17
C PRO A 10 -7.29 1.36 -18.35
N GLU A 11 -7.59 2.22 -19.32
CA GLU A 11 -6.97 3.53 -19.60
C GLU A 11 -7.21 4.56 -18.49
N ASN A 12 -8.27 4.42 -17.68
CA ASN A 12 -8.67 5.36 -16.63
C ASN A 12 -8.20 4.95 -15.22
N TYR A 13 -7.51 3.82 -15.07
CA TYR A 13 -7.05 3.35 -13.76
C TYR A 13 -6.04 4.31 -13.14
N ASP A 14 -5.13 4.86 -13.94
CA ASP A 14 -4.13 5.82 -13.49
C ASP A 14 -4.77 7.12 -12.99
N ALA A 15 -5.79 7.60 -13.71
CA ALA A 15 -6.55 8.78 -13.32
C ALA A 15 -7.32 8.59 -12.00
N GLY A 16 -7.94 7.42 -11.80
CA GLY A 16 -8.64 7.11 -10.56
C GLY A 16 -7.69 7.04 -9.35
N LEU A 17 -6.48 6.51 -9.56
CA LEU A 17 -5.44 6.44 -8.54
C LEU A 17 -4.92 7.83 -8.17
N PHE A 18 -4.66 8.67 -9.17
CA PHE A 18 -4.19 10.04 -8.99
C PHE A 18 -5.20 10.89 -8.22
N TRP A 19 -6.46 10.91 -8.68
CA TRP A 19 -7.52 11.66 -8.01
C TRP A 19 -7.83 11.11 -6.61
N GLY A 20 -7.78 9.79 -6.42
CA GLY A 20 -7.95 9.16 -5.12
C GLY A 20 -6.89 9.62 -4.11
N ASN A 21 -5.62 9.66 -4.52
CA ASN A 21 -4.53 10.14 -3.66
C ASN A 21 -4.66 11.63 -3.32
N ILE A 22 -5.06 12.48 -4.28
CA ILE A 22 -5.36 13.89 -4.01
C ILE A 22 -6.49 14.02 -2.99
N PHE A 23 -7.56 13.24 -3.13
CA PHE A 23 -8.70 13.30 -2.23
C PHE A 23 -8.31 12.88 -0.80
N ILE A 24 -7.51 11.82 -0.67
CA ILE A 24 -6.96 11.38 0.62
C ILE A 24 -6.06 12.45 1.22
N ALA A 25 -5.19 13.07 0.43
CA ALA A 25 -4.31 14.14 0.89
C ALA A 25 -5.10 15.35 1.42
N LEU A 26 -6.17 15.75 0.73
CA LEU A 26 -7.06 16.83 1.17
C LEU A 26 -7.79 16.50 2.46
N ILE A 27 -8.27 15.26 2.60
CA ILE A 27 -8.92 14.80 3.82
C ILE A 27 -7.92 14.77 4.99
N CYS A 28 -6.69 14.31 4.77
CA CYS A 28 -5.69 14.22 5.83
C CYS A 28 -5.05 15.58 6.20
N LEU A 29 -5.11 16.58 5.31
CA LEU A 29 -4.52 17.90 5.50
C LEU A 29 -4.90 18.60 6.84
N PRO A 30 -6.17 18.67 7.26
CA PRO A 30 -6.53 19.29 8.54
C PRO A 30 -5.89 18.62 9.76
N TRP A 31 -5.64 17.30 9.73
CA TRP A 31 -4.92 16.61 10.79
C TRP A 31 -3.42 16.84 10.74
N TYR A 32 -2.85 16.94 9.52
CA TYR A 32 -1.44 17.27 9.34
C TYR A 32 -1.11 18.68 9.86
N LEU A 33 -1.98 19.67 9.62
CA LEU A 33 -1.79 21.05 10.11
C LEU A 33 -1.84 21.17 11.65
N GLN A 34 -2.46 20.21 12.32
CA GLN A 34 -2.51 20.13 13.79
C GLN A 34 -1.34 19.31 14.38
N SER A 35 -0.51 18.70 13.54
CA SER A 35 0.59 17.85 13.97
C SER A 35 1.88 18.64 14.23
N ALA A 36 2.84 18.00 14.91
CA ALA A 36 4.15 18.61 15.19
C ALA A 36 4.90 18.95 13.89
N THR A 37 5.68 20.04 13.91
CA THR A 37 6.48 20.47 12.76
C THR A 37 7.44 19.37 12.32
N PRO A 38 7.35 18.87 11.09
CA PRO A 38 8.18 17.76 10.65
C PRO A 38 9.65 18.17 10.49
N THR A 39 10.55 17.37 11.06
CA THR A 39 12.00 17.45 10.85
C THR A 39 12.38 17.04 9.42
N LEU A 40 13.58 17.42 8.95
CA LEU A 40 14.11 17.02 7.65
C LEU A 40 14.11 15.49 7.43
N GLU A 41 14.34 14.72 8.49
CA GLU A 41 14.27 13.25 8.47
C GLU A 41 12.87 12.72 8.13
N HIS A 42 11.82 13.35 8.67
CA HIS A 42 10.43 12.97 8.38
C HIS A 42 10.09 13.19 6.90
N TRP A 43 10.61 14.27 6.30
CA TRP A 43 10.46 14.52 4.87
C TRP A 43 11.20 13.50 4.01
N ALA A 44 12.41 13.11 4.40
CA ALA A 44 13.17 12.08 3.70
C ALA A 44 12.45 10.73 3.75
N LEU A 45 11.96 10.32 4.93
CA LEU A 45 11.18 9.10 5.10
C LEU A 45 9.87 9.14 4.30
N PHE A 46 9.15 10.26 4.33
CA PHE A 46 7.93 10.44 3.56
C PHE A 46 8.18 10.29 2.06
N PHE A 47 9.28 10.84 1.54
CA PHE A 47 9.65 10.70 0.14
C PHE A 47 10.05 9.25 -0.21
N ILE A 48 10.84 8.59 0.63
CA ILE A 48 11.24 7.20 0.42
C ILE A 48 10.02 6.27 0.42
N LEU A 49 9.14 6.40 1.41
CA LEU A 49 7.93 5.58 1.50
C LEU A 49 6.94 5.92 0.36
N GLY A 50 6.74 7.20 0.05
CA GLY A 50 5.81 7.62 -1.00
C GLY A 50 6.29 7.24 -2.41
N VAL A 51 7.53 7.56 -2.75
CA VAL A 51 8.04 7.40 -4.13
C VAL A 51 8.61 6.00 -4.35
N ILE A 52 9.45 5.52 -3.43
CA ILE A 52 10.14 4.24 -3.62
C ILE A 52 9.22 3.09 -3.21
N GLN A 53 8.61 3.11 -2.03
CA GLN A 53 7.79 1.96 -1.60
C GLN A 53 6.49 1.85 -2.41
N ILE A 54 5.68 2.91 -2.45
CA ILE A 54 4.40 2.89 -3.17
C ILE A 54 4.60 2.91 -4.70
N GLY A 55 5.51 3.75 -5.22
CA GLY A 55 5.75 3.85 -6.65
C GLY A 55 6.31 2.55 -7.26
N LEU A 56 7.30 1.93 -6.60
CA LEU A 56 7.86 0.65 -7.04
C LEU A 56 6.83 -0.47 -6.86
N GLY A 57 6.02 -0.42 -5.79
CA GLY A 57 4.87 -1.32 -5.59
C GLY A 57 3.86 -1.25 -6.73
N TYR A 58 3.49 -0.05 -7.18
CA TYR A 58 2.59 0.10 -8.34
C TYR A 58 3.23 -0.36 -9.65
N MET A 59 4.52 -0.14 -9.86
CA MET A 59 5.23 -0.66 -11.05
C MET A 59 5.18 -2.19 -11.10
N LEU A 60 5.51 -2.85 -9.99
CA LEU A 60 5.42 -4.31 -9.85
C LEU A 60 3.98 -4.81 -10.01
N PHE A 61 3.02 -4.13 -9.41
CA PHE A 61 1.61 -4.48 -9.49
C PHE A 61 1.05 -4.35 -10.90
N ASN A 62 1.34 -3.25 -11.60
CA ASN A 62 0.95 -3.06 -13.00
C ASN A 62 1.66 -4.05 -13.93
N TYR A 63 2.91 -4.43 -13.63
CA TYR A 63 3.61 -5.48 -14.36
C TYR A 63 2.97 -6.85 -14.14
N GLY A 64 2.61 -7.17 -12.89
CA GLY A 64 1.91 -8.39 -12.51
C GLY A 64 0.53 -8.50 -13.16
N LEU A 65 -0.30 -7.47 -13.06
CA LEU A 65 -1.64 -7.39 -13.68
C LEU A 65 -1.63 -7.66 -15.19
N LYS A 66 -0.57 -7.24 -15.90
CA LYS A 66 -0.43 -7.52 -17.35
C LYS A 66 -0.12 -8.99 -17.65
N ARG A 67 0.33 -9.77 -16.68
CA ARG A 67 0.77 -11.16 -16.82
C ARG A 67 -0.06 -12.18 -16.03
N THR A 68 -0.87 -11.76 -15.06
CA THR A 68 -1.63 -12.65 -14.17
C THR A 68 -3.13 -12.60 -14.45
N LEU A 69 -3.80 -13.76 -14.43
CA LEU A 69 -5.27 -13.81 -14.50
C LEU A 69 -5.88 -13.20 -13.23
N ALA A 70 -7.10 -12.67 -13.31
CA ALA A 70 -7.80 -12.03 -12.19
C ALA A 70 -7.84 -12.89 -10.90
N ILE A 71 -7.83 -14.22 -11.03
CA ILE A 71 -7.80 -15.16 -9.90
C ILE A 71 -6.46 -15.12 -9.15
N GLU A 72 -5.33 -15.00 -9.86
CA GLU A 72 -3.98 -14.95 -9.27
C GLU A 72 -3.76 -13.62 -8.58
N SER A 73 -4.27 -12.51 -9.13
CA SER A 73 -4.21 -11.20 -8.47
C SER A 73 -4.96 -11.20 -7.13
N VAL A 74 -6.10 -11.90 -7.05
CA VAL A 74 -6.83 -12.08 -5.79
C VAL A 74 -6.05 -12.96 -4.81
N LEU A 75 -5.44 -14.05 -5.28
CA LEU A 75 -4.60 -14.91 -4.43
C LEU A 75 -3.37 -14.17 -3.90
N LEU A 76 -2.71 -13.36 -4.73
CA LEU A 76 -1.61 -12.49 -4.32
C LEU A 76 -2.05 -11.46 -3.28
N ALA A 77 -3.21 -10.83 -3.46
CA ALA A 77 -3.77 -9.89 -2.48
C ALA A 77 -4.10 -10.56 -1.14
N MET A 78 -4.52 -11.84 -1.16
CA MET A 78 -4.71 -12.62 0.07
C MET A 78 -3.40 -13.05 0.72
N MET A 79 -2.32 -13.15 -0.06
CA MET A 79 -0.98 -13.48 0.44
C MET A 79 -0.29 -12.27 1.07
N GLU A 80 -0.60 -11.06 0.63
CA GLU A 80 -0.07 -9.79 1.15
C GLU A 80 -0.19 -9.65 2.69
N PRO A 81 -1.35 -9.88 3.34
CA PRO A 81 -1.46 -9.82 4.80
C PRO A 81 -0.69 -10.93 5.53
N ILE A 82 -0.34 -12.02 4.86
CA ILE A 82 0.49 -13.10 5.44
C ILE A 82 1.97 -12.76 5.30
N LEU A 83 2.35 -12.15 4.18
CA LEU A 83 3.72 -11.76 3.89
C LEU A 83 4.18 -10.62 4.80
N ASN A 84 3.33 -9.65 5.12
CA ASN A 84 3.68 -8.51 5.97
C ASN A 84 4.25 -8.92 7.35
N PRO A 85 3.59 -9.79 8.14
CA PRO A 85 4.17 -10.34 9.37
C PRO A 85 5.47 -11.12 9.17
N LEU A 86 5.60 -11.84 8.03
CA LEU A 86 6.81 -12.59 7.71
C LEU A 86 8.01 -11.67 7.46
N TRP A 87 7.80 -10.55 6.74
CA TRP A 87 8.84 -9.55 6.50
C TRP A 87 9.29 -8.86 7.78
N VAL A 88 8.36 -8.54 8.68
CA VAL A 88 8.69 -7.98 10.00
C VAL A 88 9.48 -8.97 10.85
N PHE A 89 9.11 -10.26 10.84
CA PHE A 89 9.85 -11.30 11.53
C PHE A 89 11.29 -11.43 11.03
N ILE A 90 11.50 -11.39 9.71
CA ILE A 90 12.84 -11.51 9.10
C ILE A 90 13.67 -10.24 9.30
N GLY A 91 13.06 -9.05 9.15
CA GLY A 91 13.79 -7.77 9.12
C GLY A 91 14.00 -7.12 10.49
N TYR A 92 13.03 -7.24 11.40
CA TYR A 92 13.06 -6.60 12.71
C TYR A 92 13.38 -7.60 13.85
N GLY A 93 13.24 -8.91 13.58
CA GLY A 93 13.57 -9.97 14.55
C GLY A 93 12.60 -10.07 15.74
N GLU A 94 11.49 -9.32 15.72
CA GLU A 94 10.41 -9.48 16.70
C GLU A 94 9.76 -10.84 16.48
N LYS A 95 9.99 -11.77 17.41
CA LYS A 95 9.35 -13.08 17.41
C LYS A 95 7.84 -12.85 17.49
N PRO A 96 7.05 -13.20 16.46
CA PRO A 96 5.60 -13.14 16.55
C PRO A 96 5.19 -13.98 17.76
N GLY A 97 4.55 -13.35 18.74
CA GLY A 97 4.04 -14.05 19.91
C GLY A 97 3.09 -15.17 19.46
N LEU A 98 2.93 -16.20 20.28
CA LEU A 98 2.11 -17.39 19.97
C LEU A 98 0.72 -17.05 19.36
N TRP A 99 0.17 -15.90 19.71
CA TRP A 99 -1.10 -15.35 19.23
C TRP A 99 -1.10 -14.92 17.74
N THR A 100 0.02 -14.42 17.20
CA THR A 100 0.16 -14.06 15.77
C THR A 100 0.16 -15.29 14.86
N ILE A 101 0.63 -16.44 15.35
CA ILE A 101 0.68 -17.70 14.58
C ILE A 101 -0.69 -18.37 14.49
N VAL A 102 -1.56 -18.16 15.50
CA VAL A 102 -2.89 -18.79 15.57
C VAL A 102 -3.99 -17.90 14.93
N GLY A 103 -3.62 -16.74 14.38
CA GLY A 103 -4.51 -15.91 13.58
C GLY A 103 -5.33 -14.87 14.35
N GLY A 104 -4.82 -14.31 15.46
CA GLY A 104 -5.46 -13.15 16.10
C GLY A 104 -4.52 -12.40 17.04
N ARG A 105 -4.39 -11.07 17.00
CA ARG A 105 -5.24 -10.00 16.46
C ARG A 105 -4.45 -9.05 15.56
#